data_AF-A0A7L9FL24-F1
#
_entry.id   AF-A0A7L9FL24-F1
#
_cell.length_a   1.000
_cell.length_b   1.000
_cell.length_c   1.000
_cell.angle_alpha   90.00
_cell.angle_beta   90.00
_cell.angle_gamma   90.00
#
_symmetry.space_group_name_H-M   'P 1'
#
loop_
_entity.id
_entity.type
_entity.pdbx_description
1 polymer ?
#
loop_
_entity_poly.entity_id
_entity_poly.type
_entity_poly.pdbx_seq_one_letter_code
_entity_poly.pdbx_strand_id
1 'polypeptide(L)'
;MAFHSVAGLILLVLPIYAVARKAAPPYFALVSVGALLIGIGGVALATIAAGRPLLPLDLVLTILPYVLLGTIVFVGAGALLRRK
;
A
#
# COMPACT_ATOMS: atom_id res chain seq x y z
N MET A 1 5.50 -15.54 7.90
CA MET A 1 6.09 -14.37 7.21
C MET A 1 5.96 -14.43 5.69
N ALA A 2 6.28 -15.54 5.00
CA ALA A 2 6.21 -15.62 3.53
C ALA A 2 4.85 -15.22 2.90
N PHE A 3 3.74 -15.67 3.49
CA PHE A 3 2.38 -15.34 3.00
C PHE A 3 2.08 -13.84 3.01
N HIS A 4 2.61 -13.09 3.99
CA HIS A 4 2.37 -11.65 4.09
C HIS A 4 3.07 -10.89 2.95
N SER A 5 4.33 -11.24 2.68
CA SER A 5 5.11 -10.63 1.59
C SER A 5 4.49 -10.93 0.22
N VAL A 6 4.02 -12.17 0.01
CA VAL A 6 3.35 -12.57 -1.23
C VAL A 6 2.01 -11.83 -1.39
N ALA A 7 1.22 -11.73 -0.32
CA ALA A 7 -0.04 -10.98 -0.35
C ALA A 7 0.19 -9.49 -0.66
N GLY A 8 1.22 -8.86 -0.08
CA GLY A 8 1.59 -7.48 -0.38
C GLY A 8 1.97 -7.27 -1.84
N LEU A 9 2.75 -8.19 -2.42
CA LEU A 9 3.11 -8.12 -3.83
C LEU A 9 1.90 -8.31 -4.75
N ILE A 10 0.99 -9.22 -4.41
CA ILE A 10 -0.27 -9.39 -5.14
C ILE A 10 -1.10 -8.11 -5.10
N LEU A 11 -1.26 -7.48 -3.94
CA LEU A 11 -2.00 -6.22 -3.80
C LEU A 11 -1.39 -5.08 -4.61
N LEU A 12 -0.07 -5.09 -4.78
CA LEU A 12 0.64 -4.09 -5.59
C LEU A 12 0.51 -4.36 -7.09
N VAL A 13 0.76 -5.59 -7.54
CA VAL A 13 0.90 -5.92 -8.97
C VAL A 13 -0.44 -6.22 -9.65
N LEU A 14 -1.35 -6.92 -8.95
CA LEU A 14 -2.60 -7.38 -9.55
C LEU A 14 -3.49 -6.24 -10.07
N PRO A 15 -3.69 -5.11 -9.36
CA PRO A 15 -4.53 -4.03 -9.88
C PRO A 15 -3.91 -3.36 -11.12
N ILE A 16 -2.59 -3.19 -11.14
CA ILE A 16 -1.86 -2.67 -12.32
C ILE A 16 -2.06 -3.60 -13.51
N TYR A 17 -1.88 -4.91 -13.29
CA TYR A 17 -2.05 -5.92 -14.33
C TYR A 17 -3.48 -5.94 -14.88
N ALA A 18 -4.48 -5.88 -14.00
CA ALA A 18 -5.89 -5.85 -14.39
C ALA A 18 -6.24 -4.62 -15.24
N VAL A 19 -5.70 -3.44 -14.89
CA VAL A 19 -5.87 -2.21 -15.68
C VAL A 19 -5.14 -2.32 -17.02
N ALA A 20 -3.90 -2.80 -17.04
CA ALA A 20 -3.13 -2.99 -18.27
C ALA A 20 -3.80 -3.97 -19.25
N ARG A 21 -4.50 -4.98 -18.72
CA ARG A 21 -5.30 -5.95 -19.50
C ARG A 21 -6.69 -5.45 -19.86
N LYS A 22 -7.06 -4.21 -19.50
CA LYS A 22 -8.42 -3.66 -19.66
C LYS A 22 -9.51 -4.51 -18.97
N ALA A 23 -9.13 -5.35 -18.01
CA ALA A 23 -10.03 -6.17 -17.21
C ALA A 23 -10.59 -5.39 -16.00
N ALA A 24 -10.01 -4.22 -15.71
CA ALA A 24 -10.45 -3.30 -14.70
C ALA A 24 -10.37 -1.84 -15.20
N PRO A 25 -11.22 -0.96 -14.66
CA PRO A 25 -11.21 0.46 -15.00
C PRO A 25 -9.92 1.15 -14.51
N PRO A 26 -9.45 2.25 -15.16
CA PRO A 26 -8.17 2.86 -14.84
C PRO A 26 -7.97 3.27 -13.38
N TYR A 27 -9.03 3.73 -12.70
CA TYR A 27 -8.97 4.11 -11.30
C TYR A 27 -8.66 2.93 -10.36
N PHE A 28 -8.85 1.68 -10.80
CA PHE A 28 -8.51 0.51 -10.00
C PHE A 28 -7.00 0.42 -9.70
N ALA A 29 -6.14 1.05 -10.52
CA ALA A 29 -4.72 1.16 -10.25
C ALA A 29 -4.40 1.98 -8.97
N LEU A 30 -5.35 2.79 -8.46
CA LEU A 30 -5.18 3.50 -7.19
C LEU A 30 -5.04 2.53 -6.01
N VAL A 31 -5.60 1.31 -6.11
CA VAL A 31 -5.39 0.26 -5.09
C VAL A 31 -3.91 -0.06 -4.93
N SER A 32 -3.15 -0.11 -6.03
CA SER A 32 -1.70 -0.33 -6.00
C SER A 32 -0.93 0.82 -5.36
N VAL A 33 -1.41 2.06 -5.51
CA VAL A 33 -0.82 3.23 -4.83
C VAL A 33 -0.99 3.09 -3.31
N GLY A 34 -2.18 2.71 -2.86
CA GLY A 34 -2.42 2.41 -1.44
C GLY A 34 -1.59 1.23 -0.95
N ALA A 35 -1.49 0.16 -1.74
CA ALA A 35 -0.66 -1.01 -1.41
C ALA A 35 0.84 -0.66 -1.28
N LEU A 36 1.34 0.26 -2.12
CA LEU A 36 2.71 0.75 -2.03
C LEU A 36 2.93 1.57 -0.75
N LEU A 37 1.99 2.45 -0.40
CA LEU A 37 2.07 3.28 0.81
C LEU A 37 2.15 2.42 2.08
N ILE A 38 1.25 1.45 2.24
CA ILE A 38 1.30 0.55 3.39
C ILE A 38 2.55 -0.33 3.37
N GLY A 39 3.05 -0.71 2.18
CA GLY A 39 4.32 -1.41 2.04
C GLY A 39 5.50 -0.59 2.60
N ILE A 40 5.57 0.70 2.27
CA ILE A 40 6.60 1.62 2.81
C ILE A 40 6.47 1.74 4.33
N GLY A 41 5.26 1.94 4.85
CA GLY A 41 5.02 2.01 6.30
C GLY A 41 5.38 0.71 7.03
N GLY A 42 5.05 -0.44 6.44
CA GLY A 42 5.37 -1.76 6.97
C GLY A 42 6.87 -2.02 7.00
N VAL A 43 7.62 -1.66 5.96
CA VAL A 43 9.09 -1.77 5.93
C VAL A 43 9.72 -0.86 6.98
N ALA A 44 9.27 0.39 7.10
CA ALA A 44 9.77 1.32 8.11
C ALA A 44 9.60 0.75 9.53
N LEU A 45 8.41 0.25 9.86
CA LEU A 45 8.13 -0.40 11.15
C LEU A 45 8.94 -1.69 11.37
N ALA A 46 9.08 -2.52 10.33
CA ALA A 46 9.85 -3.76 10.41
C ALA A 46 11.33 -3.48 10.72
N THR A 47 11.91 -2.42 10.15
CA THR A 47 13.32 -2.06 10.40
C THR A 47 13.55 -1.52 11.81
N ILE A 48 12.57 -0.79 12.37
CA ILE A 48 12.56 -0.40 13.79
C ILE A 48 12.52 -1.65 14.67
N ALA A 49 11.59 -2.57 14.40
CA ALA A 49 11.46 -3.82 15.17
C ALA A 49 12.72 -4.71 15.08
N ALA A 50 13.46 -4.65 13.97
CA ALA A 50 14.71 -5.35 13.76
C ALA A 50 15.93 -4.68 14.45
N GLY A 51 15.74 -3.55 15.15
CA GLY A 51 16.81 -2.83 15.85
C GLY A 51 17.76 -2.05 14.93
N ARG A 52 17.44 -1.96 13.63
CA ARG A 52 18.21 -1.23 12.61
C ARG A 52 17.28 -0.30 11.84
N PRO A 53 16.80 0.79 12.46
CA PRO A 53 15.81 1.68 11.86
C PRO A 53 16.36 2.35 10.60
N LEU A 54 15.61 2.28 9.49
CA LEU A 54 15.91 3.05 8.27
C LEU A 54 15.61 4.55 8.43
N LEU A 55 14.64 4.87 9.29
CA LEU A 55 14.19 6.22 9.57
C LEU A 55 14.10 6.42 11.10
N PRO A 56 14.28 7.65 11.62
CA PRO A 56 14.11 7.93 13.04
C PRO A 56 12.71 7.52 13.53
N LEU A 57 12.62 6.97 14.73
CA LEU A 57 11.36 6.51 15.32
C LEU A 57 10.30 7.62 15.32
N ASP A 58 10.68 8.83 15.75
CA ASP A 58 9.78 9.98 15.81
C ASP A 58 9.22 10.34 14.43
N LEU A 59 10.05 10.24 13.39
CA LEU A 59 9.61 10.48 12.02
C LEU A 59 8.63 9.39 11.58
N VAL A 60 8.92 8.12 11.84
CA VAL A 60 8.03 7.01 11.48
C VAL A 60 6.68 7.14 12.17
N LEU A 61 6.66 7.41 13.48
CA LEU A 61 5.41 7.60 14.23
C LEU A 61 4.64 8.85 13.77
N THR A 62 5.34 9.90 13.34
CA THR A 62 4.72 11.11 12.78
C THR A 62 4.09 10.85 11.41
N ILE A 63 4.76 10.12 10.52
CA ILE A 63 4.25 9.86 9.15
C ILE A 63 3.23 8.72 9.09
N LEU A 64 3.28 7.77 10.03
CA LEU A 64 2.47 6.56 10.01
C LEU A 64 0.96 6.84 9.88
N PRO A 65 0.35 7.78 10.63
CA PRO A 65 -1.07 8.10 10.47
C PRO A 65 -1.41 8.57 9.06
N TYR A 66 -0.56 9.39 8.44
CA TYR A 66 -0.76 9.89 7.08
C TYR A 66 -0.59 8.78 6.04
N VAL A 67 0.35 7.85 6.24
CA VAL A 67 0.52 6.67 5.38
C VAL A 67 -0.71 5.77 5.44
N LEU A 68 -1.26 5.54 6.64
CA LEU A 68 -2.47 4.73 6.83
C LEU A 68 -3.70 5.41 6.22
N LEU A 69 -3.87 6.72 6.46
CA LEU A 69 -4.95 7.50 5.86
C LEU A 69 -4.85 7.50 4.34
N GLY A 70 -3.66 7.75 3.78
CA GLY A 70 -3.42 7.68 2.34
C GLY A 70 -3.77 6.30 1.78
N THR A 71 -3.37 5.23 2.46
CA THR A 71 -3.73 3.86 2.06
C THR A 71 -5.24 3.68 1.97
N ILE A 72 -5.99 4.09 2.99
CA ILE A 72 -7.46 3.99 3.01
C ILE A 72 -8.07 4.80 1.87
N VAL A 73 -7.59 6.03 1.64
CA VAL A 73 -8.09 6.90 0.57
C VAL A 73 -7.85 6.29 -0.81
N PHE A 74 -6.63 5.82 -1.10
CA PHE A 74 -6.29 5.28 -2.42
C PHE A 74 -6.94 3.92 -2.71
N VAL A 75 -6.96 3.02 -1.71
CA VAL A 75 -7.66 1.73 -1.83
C VAL A 75 -9.17 1.96 -1.95
N GLY A 76 -9.73 2.83 -1.09
CA GLY A 76 -11.15 3.20 -1.12
C GLY A 76 -11.54 3.81 -2.45
N ALA A 77 -10.78 4.78 -2.97
CA ALA A 77 -11.01 5.37 -4.28
C ALA A 77 -10.97 4.29 -5.37
N GLY A 78 -9.91 3.50 -5.45
CA GLY A 78 -9.78 2.47 -6.48
C GLY A 78 -10.86 1.39 -6.44
N ALA A 79 -11.37 1.05 -5.25
CA ALA A 79 -12.41 0.05 -5.08
C ALA A 79 -13.85 0.61 -5.25
N LEU A 80 -14.12 1.81 -4.74
CA LEU A 80 -15.47 2.39 -4.66
C LEU A 80 -15.86 3.22 -5.88
N LEU A 81 -14.91 3.73 -6.65
CA LEU A 81 -15.18 4.44 -7.90
C LEU A 81 -15.87 3.57 -8.96
N ARG A 82 -15.97 2.25 -8.73
CA ARG A 82 -16.75 1.29 -9.54
C ARG A 82 -18.28 1.38 -9.38
N ARG A 83 -18.78 2.08 -8.36
CA ARG A 83 -20.23 2.14 -8.05
C ARG A 83 -20.99 3.31 -8.70
N LYS A 84 -20.43 3.97 -9.71
CA LYS A 84 -21.15 4.93 -10.57
C LYS A 84 -21.01 4.51 -12.03
#